data_AF-A0A4P9XPK1-F1
#
_entry.id   AF-A0A4P9XPK1-F1
#
_cell.length_a   1.000
_cell.length_b   1.000
_cell.length_c   1.000
_cell.angle_alpha   90.00
_cell.angle_beta   90.00
_cell.angle_gamma   90.00
#
_symmetry.space_group_name_H-M   'P 1'
#
loop_
_entity.id
_entity.type
_entity.pdbx_description
1 polymer ?
#
loop_
_entity_poly.entity_id
_entity_poly.type
_entity_poly.pdbx_seq_one_letter_code
_entity_poly.pdbx_strand_id
1 'polypeptide(L)'
;RIYGHFLHFTDFHPDRHYLPGASVKQLCHRMGKKDWMLDDDQSNAAGTLGTPLTKCDSPWSLINGTVDWVARELVNKQGIDFVVWTGDSARHDSDTRIPRILSHIHASNRLAAELLLEKLPGIPIVPTIGNNDVYPHNLMEIGPNINLRGLLKAWHELIPEDQVHTFLEGKCGYFVREVIPDRLAVISLNTMFFYISNRIVDGCQKKSDPGSIQLIWLEHRLHELASRNMTAYVIGHVAPAALNYHPRCLKRYARLMRDWSGYPTVVLGQMFGHSNVDHFF
;
A
#
# COMPACT_ATOMS: atom_id res chain seq x y z
N ARG A 1 32.22 -1.22 7.88
CA ARG A 1 31.21 -0.17 7.61
C ARG A 1 29.86 -0.78 7.95
N ILE A 2 29.05 -0.13 8.78
CA ILE A 2 27.72 -0.63 9.17
C ILE A 2 26.71 -0.07 8.15
N TYR A 3 25.77 -0.89 7.72
CA TYR A 3 24.70 -0.53 6.79
C TYR A 3 23.34 -0.83 7.43
N GLY A 4 22.37 0.07 7.23
CA GLY A 4 20.98 -0.19 7.59
C GLY A 4 20.22 -0.83 6.42
N HIS A 5 19.21 -1.63 6.72
CA HIS A 5 18.40 -2.34 5.74
C HIS A 5 16.91 -2.20 6.08
N PHE A 6 16.09 -2.03 5.05
CA PHE A 6 14.65 -2.05 5.18
C PHE A 6 14.03 -2.91 4.08
N LEU A 7 12.81 -3.38 4.32
CA LEU A 7 12.02 -4.11 3.32
C LEU A 7 10.89 -3.22 2.78
N HIS A 8 10.55 -3.42 1.51
CA HIS A 8 9.40 -2.80 0.86
C HIS A 8 8.50 -3.88 0.27
N PHE A 9 7.33 -4.06 0.88
CA PHE A 9 6.25 -4.90 0.32
C PHE A 9 5.19 -4.03 -0.35
N THR A 10 4.58 -4.51 -1.43
CA THR A 10 3.48 -3.80 -2.10
C THR A 10 2.61 -4.76 -2.89
N ASP A 11 1.36 -4.37 -3.15
CA ASP A 11 0.47 -4.99 -4.14
C ASP A 11 0.35 -6.51 -3.98
N PHE A 12 0.14 -6.98 -2.74
CA PHE A 12 0.00 -8.42 -2.49
C PHE A 12 -1.19 -9.02 -3.26
N HIS A 13 -2.29 -8.26 -3.38
CA HIS A 13 -3.54 -8.70 -3.98
C HIS A 13 -3.94 -10.14 -3.64
N PRO A 14 -4.07 -10.48 -2.34
CA PRO A 14 -4.57 -11.79 -1.94
C PRO A 14 -5.98 -12.04 -2.49
N ASP A 15 -6.12 -13.17 -3.19
CA ASP A 15 -7.38 -13.68 -3.68
C ASP A 15 -7.74 -15.00 -3.00
N ARG A 16 -8.74 -14.93 -2.13
CA ARG A 16 -9.33 -16.09 -1.45
C ARG A 16 -10.09 -17.04 -2.39
N HIS A 17 -10.37 -16.61 -3.62
CA HIS A 17 -11.09 -17.39 -4.63
C HIS A 17 -10.16 -18.01 -5.66
N TYR A 18 -8.85 -17.79 -5.56
CA TYR A 18 -7.87 -18.39 -6.45
C TYR A 18 -7.92 -19.92 -6.31
N LEU A 19 -8.10 -20.61 -7.43
CA LEU A 19 -8.14 -22.07 -7.50
C LEU A 19 -7.04 -22.59 -8.43
N PRO A 20 -6.05 -23.34 -7.93
CA PRO A 20 -5.09 -24.03 -8.80
C PRO A 20 -5.80 -24.91 -9.83
N GLY A 21 -5.31 -24.88 -11.08
CA GLY A 21 -5.92 -25.55 -12.22
C GLY A 21 -7.13 -24.84 -12.84
N ALA A 22 -7.62 -23.74 -12.26
CA ALA A 22 -8.72 -22.97 -12.81
C ALA A 22 -8.32 -22.23 -14.10
N SER A 23 -9.32 -21.80 -14.87
CA SER A 23 -9.06 -21.05 -16.09
C SER A 23 -8.64 -19.61 -15.78
N VAL A 24 -7.52 -19.17 -16.36
CA VAL A 24 -7.06 -17.77 -16.31
C VAL A 24 -8.09 -16.81 -16.90
N LYS A 25 -8.81 -17.23 -17.96
CA LYS A 25 -9.92 -16.45 -18.56
C LYS A 25 -11.08 -16.21 -17.59
N GLN A 26 -11.18 -17.03 -16.55
CA GLN A 26 -12.18 -16.93 -15.50
C GLN A 26 -11.60 -16.29 -14.22
N LEU A 27 -10.47 -15.57 -14.35
CA LEU A 27 -9.74 -14.91 -13.27
C LEU A 27 -9.19 -15.90 -12.22
N CYS A 28 -8.93 -17.14 -12.62
CA CYS A 28 -8.51 -18.22 -11.72
C CYS A 28 -9.54 -18.59 -10.64
N HIS A 29 -10.79 -18.13 -10.74
CA HIS A 29 -11.82 -18.43 -9.74
C HIS A 29 -12.62 -19.72 -10.04
N ARG A 30 -12.56 -20.25 -11.26
CA ARG A 30 -13.41 -21.36 -11.73
C ARG A 30 -12.69 -22.24 -12.76
N MET A 31 -13.00 -23.53 -12.74
CA MET A 31 -12.56 -24.46 -13.78
C MET A 31 -13.07 -24.03 -15.16
N GLY A 32 -12.22 -24.17 -16.18
CA GLY A 32 -12.66 -24.04 -17.56
C GLY A 32 -13.64 -25.15 -17.94
N LYS A 33 -14.50 -24.90 -18.93
CA LYS A 33 -15.23 -26.02 -19.56
C LYS A 33 -14.18 -26.92 -20.22
N LYS A 34 -14.23 -28.22 -19.95
CA LYS A 34 -13.45 -29.21 -20.72
C LYS A 34 -14.00 -29.23 -22.14
N ASP A 35 -13.39 -28.50 -23.05
CA ASP A 35 -13.67 -28.65 -24.47
C ASP A 35 -12.74 -29.74 -24.99
N TRP A 36 -13.29 -30.92 -25.21
CA TRP A 36 -12.58 -32.14 -25.64
C TRP A 36 -12.00 -32.03 -27.07
N MET A 37 -12.11 -30.86 -27.69
CA MET A 37 -11.66 -30.57 -29.05
C MET A 37 -10.48 -29.58 -29.14
N LEU A 38 -10.00 -29.02 -28.01
CA LEU A 38 -8.96 -27.97 -28.02
C LEU A 38 -7.89 -28.26 -26.96
N ASP A 39 -7.25 -29.42 -27.08
CA ASP A 39 -6.27 -29.96 -26.12
C ASP A 39 -4.84 -29.48 -26.43
N ASP A 40 -4.63 -28.16 -26.52
CA ASP A 40 -3.27 -27.57 -26.61
C ASP A 40 -3.03 -26.39 -25.66
N ASP A 41 -3.99 -26.05 -24.79
CA ASP A 41 -3.94 -24.82 -24.00
C ASP A 41 -3.71 -25.06 -22.50
N GLN A 42 -2.72 -25.91 -22.16
CA GLN A 42 -2.19 -25.98 -20.79
C GLN A 42 -1.67 -24.62 -20.29
N SER A 43 -1.39 -23.69 -21.23
CA SER A 43 -0.97 -22.31 -20.93
C SER A 43 -2.03 -21.46 -20.22
N ASN A 44 -3.27 -21.93 -20.14
CA ASN A 44 -4.41 -21.18 -19.57
C ASN A 44 -4.93 -21.71 -18.23
N ALA A 45 -4.25 -22.69 -17.61
CA ALA A 45 -4.58 -23.21 -16.29
C ALA A 45 -3.78 -22.49 -15.18
N ALA A 46 -4.43 -22.26 -14.04
CA ALA A 46 -3.85 -21.57 -12.91
C ALA A 46 -2.77 -22.43 -12.21
N GLY A 47 -1.63 -21.84 -11.88
CA GLY A 47 -0.57 -22.52 -11.12
C GLY A 47 -0.96 -22.76 -9.66
N THR A 48 -0.11 -23.46 -8.89
CA THR A 48 -0.33 -23.67 -7.45
C THR A 48 0.12 -22.48 -6.59
N LEU A 49 1.09 -21.71 -7.09
CA LEU A 49 1.68 -20.54 -6.43
C LEU A 49 1.40 -19.25 -7.20
N GLY A 50 0.34 -19.21 -8.00
CA GLY A 50 0.03 -18.08 -8.87
C GLY A 50 0.26 -18.38 -10.34
N THR A 51 -0.19 -17.45 -11.19
CA THR A 51 -0.08 -17.55 -12.65
C THR A 51 0.53 -16.25 -13.19
N PRO A 52 1.86 -16.20 -13.37
CA PRO A 52 2.57 -14.99 -13.76
C PRO A 52 2.07 -14.40 -15.09
N LEU A 53 2.13 -13.07 -15.23
CA LEU A 53 1.74 -12.33 -16.45
C LEU A 53 0.28 -12.53 -16.89
N THR A 54 -0.61 -12.83 -15.95
CA THR A 54 -2.05 -12.97 -16.19
C THR A 54 -2.86 -11.97 -15.38
N LYS A 55 -4.19 -12.02 -15.51
CA LYS A 55 -5.13 -11.21 -14.72
C LYS A 55 -5.51 -11.85 -13.38
N CYS A 56 -4.88 -12.96 -13.02
CA CYS A 56 -5.14 -13.61 -11.75
C CYS A 56 -4.38 -12.93 -10.63
N ASP A 57 -5.09 -12.69 -9.52
CA ASP A 57 -4.51 -12.20 -8.28
C ASP A 57 -3.79 -13.33 -7.51
N SER A 58 -3.11 -12.98 -6.43
CA SER A 58 -2.21 -13.89 -5.72
C SER A 58 -2.97 -14.86 -4.82
N PRO A 59 -2.74 -16.19 -4.90
CA PRO A 59 -3.18 -17.08 -3.83
C PRO A 59 -2.41 -16.78 -2.54
N TRP A 60 -3.06 -16.99 -1.39
CA TRP A 60 -2.39 -16.85 -0.09
C TRP A 60 -1.15 -17.73 0.05
N SER A 61 -1.07 -18.87 -0.65
CA SER A 61 0.12 -19.73 -0.67
C SER A 61 1.37 -19.00 -1.19
N LEU A 62 1.22 -18.14 -2.21
CA LEU A 62 2.31 -17.33 -2.74
C LEU A 62 2.77 -16.28 -1.72
N ILE A 63 1.81 -15.56 -1.12
CA ILE A 63 2.09 -14.48 -0.16
C ILE A 63 2.77 -15.07 1.08
N ASN A 64 2.21 -16.14 1.66
CA ASN A 64 2.78 -16.81 2.83
C ASN A 64 4.20 -17.32 2.53
N GLY A 65 4.39 -18.01 1.40
CA GLY A 65 5.71 -18.52 1.01
C GLY A 65 6.74 -17.41 0.79
N THR A 66 6.31 -16.27 0.26
CA THR A 66 7.18 -15.09 0.06
C THR A 66 7.60 -14.49 1.40
N VAL A 67 6.65 -14.22 2.30
CA VAL A 67 6.96 -13.64 3.62
C VAL A 67 7.79 -14.62 4.46
N ASP A 68 7.49 -15.92 4.42
CA ASP A 68 8.29 -16.96 5.08
C ASP A 68 9.72 -17.02 4.56
N TRP A 69 9.91 -16.87 3.25
CA TRP A 69 11.24 -16.82 2.66
C TRP A 69 11.99 -15.55 3.11
N VAL A 70 11.34 -14.38 3.06
CA VAL A 70 11.95 -13.10 3.48
C VAL A 70 12.36 -13.15 4.96
N ALA A 71 11.51 -13.66 5.84
CA ALA A 71 11.83 -13.80 7.26
C ALA A 71 13.06 -14.69 7.48
N ARG A 72 13.13 -15.84 6.80
CA ARG A 72 14.25 -16.79 6.95
C ARG A 72 15.55 -16.31 6.32
N GLU A 73 15.48 -15.68 5.14
CA GLU A 73 16.65 -15.42 4.32
C GLU A 73 17.19 -14.00 4.48
N LEU A 74 16.33 -13.01 4.74
CA LEU A 74 16.74 -11.61 4.89
C LEU A 74 16.76 -11.21 6.37
N VAL A 75 15.65 -11.38 7.08
CA VAL A 75 15.54 -10.92 8.47
C VAL A 75 16.50 -11.67 9.38
N ASN A 76 16.46 -13.01 9.37
CA ASN A 76 17.27 -13.82 10.27
C ASN A 76 18.77 -13.80 9.95
N LYS A 77 19.18 -13.46 8.71
CA LYS A 77 20.58 -13.53 8.27
C LYS A 77 21.25 -12.17 8.16
N GLN A 78 20.54 -11.16 7.66
CA GLN A 78 21.09 -9.83 7.36
C GLN A 78 20.65 -8.77 8.38
N GLY A 79 19.51 -8.98 9.04
CA GLY A 79 18.87 -7.98 9.90
C GLY A 79 18.12 -6.93 9.08
N ILE A 80 16.93 -6.55 9.54
CA ILE A 80 16.07 -5.54 8.93
C ILE A 80 15.63 -4.57 10.02
N ASP A 81 15.86 -3.27 9.79
CA ASP A 81 15.57 -2.21 10.75
C ASP A 81 14.09 -1.82 10.76
N PHE A 82 13.44 -1.84 9.59
CA PHE A 82 12.01 -1.55 9.44
C PHE A 82 11.45 -2.07 8.11
N VAL A 83 10.12 -2.02 7.98
CA VAL A 83 9.38 -2.42 6.79
C VAL A 83 8.45 -1.30 6.38
N VAL A 84 8.38 -1.03 5.08
CA VAL A 84 7.29 -0.26 4.48
C VAL A 84 6.40 -1.19 3.66
N TRP A 85 5.09 -1.02 3.78
CA TRP A 85 4.11 -1.83 3.08
C TRP A 85 3.12 -0.92 2.34
N THR A 86 3.31 -0.77 1.03
CA THR A 86 2.61 0.27 0.26
C THR A 86 1.23 -0.15 -0.25
N GLY A 87 0.49 -0.97 0.51
CA GLY A 87 -0.94 -1.23 0.30
C GLY A 87 -1.28 -2.25 -0.79
N ASP A 88 -2.55 -2.22 -1.21
CA ASP A 88 -3.20 -3.13 -2.17
C ASP A 88 -3.19 -4.59 -1.73
N SER A 89 -3.85 -4.80 -0.58
CA SER A 89 -3.98 -6.09 0.09
C SER A 89 -5.41 -6.64 0.06
N ALA A 90 -6.15 -6.22 -0.96
CA ALA A 90 -7.31 -6.92 -1.46
C ALA A 90 -7.18 -7.14 -2.97
N ARG A 91 -7.75 -8.25 -3.45
CA ARG A 91 -7.84 -8.56 -4.88
C ARG A 91 -8.51 -7.45 -5.71
N HIS A 92 -8.27 -7.47 -7.01
CA HIS A 92 -8.97 -6.64 -7.97
C HIS A 92 -10.47 -6.97 -8.02
N ASP A 93 -11.31 -5.98 -8.30
CA ASP A 93 -12.76 -6.15 -8.46
C ASP A 93 -13.17 -6.56 -9.89
N SER A 94 -12.42 -7.49 -10.48
CA SER A 94 -12.56 -7.84 -11.90
C SER A 94 -13.65 -8.90 -12.17
N ASP A 95 -14.05 -9.67 -11.14
CA ASP A 95 -15.05 -10.72 -11.30
C ASP A 95 -16.46 -10.23 -10.90
N THR A 96 -17.28 -9.93 -11.91
CA THR A 96 -18.65 -9.47 -11.69
C THR A 96 -19.57 -10.50 -11.04
N ARG A 97 -19.23 -11.80 -11.06
CA ARG A 97 -19.99 -12.85 -10.37
C ARG A 97 -19.62 -13.01 -8.90
N ILE A 98 -18.44 -12.53 -8.52
CA ILE A 98 -17.93 -12.56 -7.15
C ILE A 98 -17.45 -11.14 -6.84
N PRO A 99 -18.36 -10.19 -6.61
CA PRO A 99 -17.98 -8.80 -6.37
C PRO A 99 -17.16 -8.69 -5.08
N ARG A 100 -16.20 -7.76 -5.08
CA ARG A 100 -15.43 -7.41 -3.88
C ARG A 100 -16.35 -6.72 -2.89
N ILE A 101 -16.31 -7.13 -1.63
CA ILE A 101 -17.13 -6.54 -0.58
C ILE A 101 -16.26 -6.03 0.57
N LEU A 102 -16.75 -5.00 1.26
CA LEU A 102 -16.03 -4.29 2.32
C LEU A 102 -15.48 -5.21 3.42
N SER A 103 -16.27 -6.19 3.87
CA SER A 103 -15.84 -7.12 4.91
C SER A 103 -14.65 -7.99 4.48
N HIS A 104 -14.58 -8.38 3.20
CA HIS A 104 -13.45 -9.15 2.67
C HIS A 104 -12.19 -8.29 2.56
N ILE A 105 -12.32 -7.02 2.17
CA ILE A 105 -11.18 -6.09 2.11
C ILE A 105 -10.55 -5.91 3.49
N HIS A 106 -11.37 -5.64 4.51
CA HIS A 106 -10.89 -5.48 5.89
C HIS A 106 -10.29 -6.77 6.44
N ALA A 107 -10.93 -7.92 6.18
CA ALA A 107 -10.40 -9.22 6.60
C ALA A 107 -9.06 -9.52 5.95
N SER A 108 -8.91 -9.18 4.66
CA SER A 108 -7.69 -9.40 3.91
C SER A 108 -6.53 -8.53 4.40
N ASN A 109 -6.79 -7.25 4.65
CA ASN A 109 -5.82 -6.33 5.26
C ASN A 109 -5.41 -6.78 6.66
N ARG A 110 -6.35 -7.28 7.47
CA ARG A 110 -6.06 -7.84 8.80
C ARG A 110 -5.17 -9.08 8.70
N LEU A 111 -5.50 -10.03 7.82
CA LEU A 111 -4.70 -11.24 7.64
C LEU A 111 -3.28 -10.94 7.14
N ALA A 112 -3.13 -9.97 6.23
CA ALA A 112 -1.81 -9.52 5.78
C ALA A 112 -1.00 -8.87 6.93
N ALA A 113 -1.64 -8.04 7.76
CA ALA A 113 -1.00 -7.45 8.93
C ALA A 113 -0.60 -8.50 9.96
N GLU A 114 -1.48 -9.46 10.27
CA GLU A 114 -1.22 -10.58 11.17
C GLU A 114 -0.03 -11.43 10.68
N LEU A 115 0.01 -11.75 9.38
CA LEU A 115 1.13 -12.47 8.78
C LEU A 115 2.46 -11.71 8.93
N LEU A 116 2.48 -10.41 8.63
CA LEU A 116 3.71 -9.61 8.75
C LEU A 116 4.16 -9.49 10.21
N LEU A 117 3.23 -9.25 11.15
CA LEU A 117 3.53 -9.17 12.58
C LEU A 117 4.07 -10.49 13.14
N GLU A 118 3.48 -11.63 12.73
CA GLU A 118 3.93 -12.96 13.14
C GLU A 118 5.35 -13.24 12.63
N LYS A 119 5.62 -12.93 11.35
CA LYS A 119 6.87 -13.32 10.68
C LYS A 119 8.01 -12.34 10.89
N LEU A 120 7.71 -11.10 11.26
CA LEU A 120 8.67 -10.01 11.42
C LEU A 120 8.59 -9.42 12.85
N PRO A 121 8.72 -10.25 13.90
CA PRO A 121 8.46 -9.82 15.27
C PRO A 121 9.44 -8.71 15.70
N GLY A 122 8.90 -7.66 16.31
CA GLY A 122 9.69 -6.53 16.83
C GLY A 122 10.21 -5.55 15.76
N ILE A 123 9.97 -5.81 14.47
CA ILE A 123 10.36 -4.90 13.39
C ILE A 123 9.22 -3.89 13.15
N PRO A 124 9.48 -2.57 13.19
CA PRO A 124 8.48 -1.57 12.83
C PRO A 124 7.97 -1.75 11.39
N ILE A 125 6.66 -1.89 11.21
CA ILE A 125 6.01 -2.00 9.90
C ILE A 125 5.12 -0.77 9.69
N VAL A 126 5.30 -0.10 8.55
CA VAL A 126 4.57 1.14 8.20
C VAL A 126 3.72 0.91 6.94
N PRO A 127 2.39 0.68 7.09
CA PRO A 127 1.49 0.55 5.95
C PRO A 127 1.10 1.88 5.33
N THR A 128 0.66 1.83 4.07
CA THR A 128 -0.17 2.87 3.44
C THR A 128 -1.41 2.27 2.78
N ILE A 129 -2.39 3.11 2.47
CA ILE A 129 -3.67 2.71 1.88
C ILE A 129 -3.54 2.60 0.37
N GLY A 130 -3.83 1.43 -0.19
CA GLY A 130 -3.95 1.20 -1.62
C GLY A 130 -5.35 1.47 -2.17
N ASN A 131 -5.46 1.56 -3.49
CA ASN A 131 -6.73 1.88 -4.15
C ASN A 131 -7.71 0.68 -4.19
N ASN A 132 -7.20 -0.53 -4.01
CA ASN A 132 -7.98 -1.74 -3.78
C ASN A 132 -8.27 -2.01 -2.29
N ASP A 133 -7.69 -1.24 -1.37
CA ASP A 133 -7.98 -1.36 0.08
C ASP A 133 -9.23 -0.59 0.53
N VAL A 134 -9.95 0.03 -0.42
CA VAL A 134 -11.17 0.78 -0.16
C VAL A 134 -12.36 0.26 -0.96
N TYR A 135 -13.55 0.47 -0.42
CA TYR A 135 -14.81 0.22 -1.10
C TYR A 135 -15.66 1.50 -1.12
N PRO A 136 -16.21 1.89 -2.29
CA PRO A 136 -15.97 1.31 -3.62
C PRO A 136 -14.52 1.49 -4.13
N HIS A 137 -14.10 0.70 -5.13
CA HIS A 137 -12.76 0.78 -5.72
C HIS A 137 -12.39 2.23 -6.10
N ASN A 138 -11.17 2.65 -5.75
CA ASN A 138 -10.62 4.01 -5.94
C ASN A 138 -11.31 5.15 -5.17
N LEU A 139 -12.47 4.92 -4.54
CA LEU A 139 -13.26 5.99 -3.95
C LEU A 139 -12.98 6.11 -2.46
N MET A 140 -12.14 7.08 -2.11
CA MET A 140 -11.83 7.41 -0.72
C MET A 140 -12.25 8.85 -0.42
N GLU A 141 -13.24 8.98 0.45
CA GLU A 141 -13.65 10.27 1.00
C GLU A 141 -12.81 10.67 2.22
N ILE A 142 -12.92 11.93 2.62
CA ILE A 142 -12.35 12.39 3.88
C ILE A 142 -13.03 11.67 5.06
N GLY A 143 -12.26 11.35 6.09
CA GLY A 143 -12.73 10.65 7.27
C GLY A 143 -13.57 11.51 8.22
N PRO A 144 -14.10 10.90 9.30
CA PRO A 144 -14.09 9.47 9.56
C PRO A 144 -15.12 8.73 8.68
N ASN A 145 -14.70 7.65 8.02
CA ASN A 145 -15.55 6.84 7.14
C ASN A 145 -15.37 5.34 7.43
N ILE A 146 -16.18 4.50 6.79
CA ILE A 146 -16.19 3.05 7.07
C ILE A 146 -14.89 2.35 6.66
N ASN A 147 -14.23 2.81 5.59
CA ASN A 147 -12.95 2.27 5.14
C ASN A 147 -11.86 2.55 6.19
N LEU A 148 -11.73 3.80 6.64
CA LEU A 148 -10.72 4.16 7.64
C LEU A 148 -10.96 3.44 8.98
N ARG A 149 -12.21 3.27 9.43
CA ARG A 149 -12.50 2.52 10.66
C ARG A 149 -12.10 1.05 10.53
N GLY A 150 -12.36 0.43 9.38
CA GLY A 150 -12.00 -0.95 9.13
C GLY A 150 -10.50 -1.17 9.02
N LEU A 151 -9.80 -0.28 8.31
CA LEU A 151 -8.35 -0.32 8.18
C LEU A 151 -7.65 -0.05 9.52
N LEU A 152 -8.13 0.93 10.32
CA LEU A 152 -7.60 1.14 11.67
C LEU A 152 -7.74 -0.12 12.53
N LYS A 153 -8.88 -0.82 12.46
CA LYS A 153 -9.07 -2.07 13.17
C LYS A 153 -8.12 -3.17 12.67
N ALA A 154 -7.93 -3.27 11.36
CA ALA A 154 -7.02 -4.25 10.75
C ALA A 154 -5.55 -3.97 11.11
N TRP A 155 -5.17 -2.71 11.23
CA TRP A 155 -3.80 -2.25 11.45
C TRP A 155 -3.54 -1.73 12.86
N HIS A 156 -4.37 -2.10 13.84
CA HIS A 156 -4.34 -1.49 15.17
C HIS A 156 -2.98 -1.58 15.89
N GLU A 157 -2.20 -2.65 15.66
CA GLU A 157 -0.83 -2.79 16.19
C GLU A 157 0.23 -2.03 15.37
N LEU A 158 -0.08 -1.67 14.13
CA LEU A 158 0.84 -1.00 13.21
C LEU A 158 0.77 0.53 13.34
N ILE A 159 -0.43 1.07 13.59
CA ILE A 159 -0.65 2.50 13.77
C ILE A 159 -0.23 2.90 15.20
N PRO A 160 0.75 3.81 15.37
CA PRO A 160 1.12 4.30 16.69
C PRO A 160 -0.07 4.93 17.43
N GLU A 161 -0.14 4.73 18.75
CA GLU A 161 -1.29 5.19 19.56
C GLU A 161 -1.52 6.70 19.45
N ASP A 162 -0.44 7.49 19.43
CA ASP A 162 -0.48 8.95 19.27
C ASP A 162 -0.94 9.38 17.86
N GLN A 163 -0.89 8.48 16.87
CA GLN A 163 -1.30 8.73 15.50
C GLN A 163 -2.74 8.27 15.21
N VAL A 164 -3.38 7.51 16.11
CA VAL A 164 -4.76 7.02 15.91
C VAL A 164 -5.74 8.17 15.67
N HIS A 165 -5.58 9.26 16.44
CA HIS A 165 -6.38 10.47 16.23
C HIS A 165 -6.15 11.01 14.82
N THR A 166 -4.91 11.25 14.37
CA THR A 166 -4.64 11.75 13.01
C THR A 166 -5.17 10.83 11.92
N PHE A 167 -5.01 9.52 12.08
CA PHE A 167 -5.47 8.51 11.12
C PHE A 167 -7.00 8.56 10.93
N LEU A 168 -7.76 8.59 12.04
CA LEU A 168 -9.22 8.45 12.02
C LEU A 168 -9.97 9.77 12.24
N GLU A 169 -9.62 10.51 13.28
CA GLU A 169 -10.31 11.71 13.77
C GLU A 169 -9.77 13.02 13.17
N GLY A 170 -8.50 13.03 12.75
CA GLY A 170 -7.83 14.01 11.87
C GLY A 170 -8.09 13.74 10.37
N LYS A 171 -8.84 12.67 10.09
CA LYS A 171 -9.72 12.47 8.93
C LYS A 171 -9.09 12.07 7.61
N CYS A 172 -7.91 11.45 7.57
CA CYS A 172 -7.28 11.23 6.27
C CYS A 172 -6.48 9.95 6.05
N GLY A 173 -6.34 9.05 7.04
CA GLY A 173 -5.64 7.76 6.81
C GLY A 173 -4.15 7.88 6.46
N TYR A 174 -3.52 9.00 6.79
CA TYR A 174 -2.07 9.21 6.77
C TYR A 174 -1.55 9.38 8.19
N PHE A 175 -0.28 9.07 8.42
CA PHE A 175 0.37 9.15 9.73
C PHE A 175 1.89 9.16 9.60
N VAL A 176 2.59 9.42 10.70
CA VAL A 176 4.05 9.32 10.80
C VAL A 176 4.43 8.27 11.84
N ARG A 177 5.45 7.48 11.56
CA ARG A 177 6.05 6.58 12.55
C ARG A 177 7.55 6.76 12.61
N GLU A 178 8.09 6.98 13.80
CA GLU A 178 9.54 6.88 14.02
C GLU A 178 9.94 5.40 13.99
N VAL A 179 10.74 5.04 12.98
CA VAL A 179 11.27 3.67 12.82
C VAL A 179 12.64 3.52 13.46
N ILE A 180 13.37 4.64 13.59
CA ILE A 180 14.54 4.76 14.46
C ILE A 180 14.32 6.03 15.31
N PRO A 181 14.05 5.88 16.62
CA PRO A 181 13.71 7.01 17.49
C PRO A 181 14.69 8.17 17.38
N ASP A 182 14.15 9.40 17.28
CA ASP A 182 14.88 10.66 17.16
C ASP A 182 15.87 10.76 15.99
N ARG A 183 15.76 9.88 14.98
CA ARG A 183 16.66 9.87 13.81
C ARG A 183 15.95 9.69 12.47
N LEU A 184 15.09 8.68 12.37
CA LEU A 184 14.46 8.30 11.11
C LEU A 184 12.97 8.00 11.32
N ALA A 185 12.15 8.71 10.56
CA ALA A 185 10.73 8.46 10.48
C ALA A 185 10.32 7.94 9.10
N VAL A 186 9.13 7.36 9.03
CA VAL A 186 8.42 7.09 7.78
C VAL A 186 7.12 7.87 7.81
N ILE A 187 6.88 8.65 6.77
CA ILE A 187 5.65 9.40 6.56
C ILE A 187 4.78 8.60 5.58
N SER A 188 3.69 8.04 6.08
CA SER A 188 2.71 7.31 5.26
C SER A 188 1.62 8.25 4.77
N LEU A 189 1.58 8.49 3.46
CA LEU A 189 0.59 9.33 2.80
C LEU A 189 -0.59 8.52 2.31
N ASN A 190 -1.80 9.06 2.44
CA ASN A 190 -2.97 8.57 1.72
C ASN A 190 -3.02 9.20 0.33
N THR A 191 -2.34 8.57 -0.63
CA THR A 191 -2.24 9.07 -2.01
C THR A 191 -3.57 9.05 -2.77
N MET A 192 -4.62 8.41 -2.23
CA MET A 192 -5.96 8.43 -2.82
C MET A 192 -6.54 9.83 -2.93
N PHE A 193 -6.11 10.78 -2.10
CA PHE A 193 -6.53 12.18 -2.22
C PHE A 193 -5.82 12.98 -3.31
N PHE A 194 -4.78 12.41 -3.91
CA PHE A 194 -4.10 13.00 -5.06
C PHE A 194 -4.53 12.32 -6.36
N TYR A 195 -5.04 11.09 -6.27
CA TYR A 195 -5.30 10.19 -7.39
C TYR A 195 -6.50 10.63 -8.25
N ILE A 196 -6.29 10.82 -9.56
CA ILE A 196 -7.32 11.28 -10.50
C ILE A 196 -8.50 10.32 -10.65
N SER A 197 -8.29 9.02 -10.38
CA SER A 197 -9.37 8.03 -10.44
C SER A 197 -10.27 8.08 -9.20
N ASN A 198 -9.88 8.78 -8.14
CA ASN A 198 -10.74 9.07 -7.00
C ASN A 198 -11.69 10.24 -7.35
N ARG A 199 -12.80 9.92 -8.01
CA ARG A 199 -13.73 10.92 -8.57
C ARG A 199 -14.61 11.63 -7.55
N ILE A 200 -14.48 11.30 -6.26
CA ILE A 200 -15.28 11.90 -5.18
C ILE A 200 -14.54 12.98 -4.41
N VAL A 201 -13.31 13.31 -4.81
CA VAL A 201 -12.52 14.42 -4.27
C VAL A 201 -11.95 15.29 -5.39
N ASP A 202 -11.81 16.59 -5.13
CA ASP A 202 -11.29 17.56 -6.12
C ASP A 202 -9.75 17.72 -6.05
N GLY A 203 -9.06 16.82 -5.34
CA GLY A 203 -7.61 16.85 -5.17
C GLY A 203 -7.11 18.05 -4.36
N CYS A 204 -6.58 19.07 -5.05
CA CYS A 204 -5.87 20.21 -4.43
C CYS A 204 -6.23 21.56 -5.08
N GLN A 205 -7.51 21.77 -5.42
CA GLN A 205 -7.99 23.02 -6.03
C GLN A 205 -8.20 24.12 -5.00
N LYS A 206 -8.86 23.80 -3.89
CA LYS A 206 -9.16 24.67 -2.75
C LYS A 206 -8.34 24.22 -1.53
N LYS A 207 -8.19 25.11 -0.54
CA LYS A 207 -7.50 24.79 0.72
C LYS A 207 -8.23 23.70 1.53
N SER A 208 -9.55 23.61 1.37
CA SER A 208 -10.42 22.64 2.03
C SER A 208 -10.41 21.26 1.38
N ASP A 209 -9.80 21.10 0.21
CA ASP A 209 -9.80 19.80 -0.46
C ASP A 209 -8.89 18.81 0.29
N PRO A 210 -9.23 17.52 0.37
CA PRO A 210 -8.47 16.54 1.15
C PRO A 210 -6.98 16.49 0.79
N GLY A 211 -6.65 16.60 -0.51
CA GLY A 211 -5.26 16.62 -0.95
C GLY A 211 -4.53 17.90 -0.52
N SER A 212 -5.20 19.06 -0.53
CA SER A 212 -4.61 20.30 0.01
C SER A 212 -4.35 20.22 1.51
N ILE A 213 -5.29 19.66 2.28
CA ILE A 213 -5.16 19.46 3.73
C ILE A 213 -3.97 18.55 4.02
N GLN A 214 -3.87 17.41 3.32
CA GLN A 214 -2.74 16.48 3.47
C GLN A 214 -1.39 17.13 3.15
N LEU A 215 -1.29 17.93 2.09
CA LEU A 215 -0.02 18.58 1.73
C LEU A 215 0.39 19.66 2.74
N ILE A 216 -0.58 20.38 3.33
CA ILE A 216 -0.30 21.31 4.43
C ILE A 216 0.19 20.53 5.66
N TRP A 217 -0.48 19.43 6.01
CA TRP A 217 -0.03 18.55 7.09
C TRP A 217 1.39 18.01 6.85
N LEU A 218 1.68 17.55 5.64
CA LEU A 218 2.99 17.03 5.25
C LEU A 218 4.08 18.09 5.45
N GLU A 219 3.86 19.31 4.99
CA GLU A 219 4.79 20.43 5.19
C GLU A 219 5.06 20.69 6.68
N HIS A 220 4.04 20.66 7.54
CA HIS A 220 4.23 20.79 8.98
C HIS A 220 5.04 19.63 9.58
N ARG A 221 4.78 18.38 9.16
CA ARG A 221 5.56 17.22 9.62
C ARG A 221 7.02 17.31 9.20
N LEU A 222 7.30 17.77 7.99
CA LEU A 222 8.66 17.97 7.50
C LEU A 222 9.40 19.05 8.30
N HIS A 223 8.74 20.16 8.63
CA HIS A 223 9.29 21.18 9.52
C HIS A 223 9.60 20.65 10.94
N GLU A 224 8.73 19.82 11.49
CA GLU A 224 8.93 19.22 12.82
C GLU A 224 10.10 18.23 12.84
N LEU A 225 10.23 17.39 11.82
CA LEU A 225 11.39 16.51 11.69
C LEU A 225 12.68 17.31 11.53
N ALA A 226 12.65 18.38 10.73
CA ALA A 226 13.80 19.27 10.54
C ALA A 226 14.24 19.94 11.85
N SER A 227 13.29 20.44 12.66
CA SER A 227 13.61 21.08 13.94
C SER A 227 14.23 20.12 14.96
N ARG A 228 14.00 18.81 14.78
CA ARG A 228 14.59 17.71 15.56
C ARG A 228 15.84 17.11 14.92
N ASN A 229 16.34 17.66 13.80
CA ASN A 229 17.44 17.10 13.00
C ASN A 229 17.18 15.65 12.55
N MET A 230 15.92 15.31 12.30
CA MET A 230 15.51 14.00 11.84
C MET A 230 15.36 13.95 10.33
N THR A 231 15.42 12.73 9.81
CA THR A 231 15.18 12.42 8.41
C THR A 231 13.96 11.51 8.25
N ALA A 232 13.44 11.41 7.03
CA ALA A 232 12.31 10.56 6.74
C ALA A 232 12.34 9.95 5.35
N TYR A 233 11.72 8.78 5.25
CA TYR A 233 11.19 8.26 4.01
C TYR A 233 9.72 8.64 3.85
N VAL A 234 9.30 8.94 2.62
CA VAL A 234 7.90 9.21 2.30
C VAL A 234 7.35 8.03 1.52
N ILE A 235 6.23 7.47 1.97
CA ILE A 235 5.58 6.35 1.30
C ILE A 235 4.15 6.71 0.89
N GLY A 236 3.70 6.08 -0.17
CA GLY A 236 2.32 6.13 -0.65
C GLY A 236 2.04 4.92 -1.52
N HIS A 237 0.80 4.75 -1.98
CA HIS A 237 0.49 3.66 -2.90
C HIS A 237 0.65 4.11 -4.35
N VAL A 238 -0.16 5.07 -4.78
CA VAL A 238 -0.11 5.61 -6.15
C VAL A 238 1.06 6.57 -6.27
N ALA A 239 1.97 6.33 -7.21
CA ALA A 239 3.15 7.18 -7.41
C ALA A 239 2.81 8.55 -8.05
N PRO A 240 3.57 9.62 -7.73
CA PRO A 240 3.38 10.96 -8.28
C PRO A 240 3.73 11.00 -9.77
N ALA A 241 2.70 11.05 -10.62
CA ALA A 241 2.85 11.19 -12.06
C ALA A 241 1.71 12.04 -12.64
N ALA A 242 1.91 12.67 -13.81
CA ALA A 242 0.87 13.47 -14.45
C ALA A 242 -0.38 12.64 -14.82
N LEU A 243 -0.19 11.34 -15.12
CA LEU A 243 -1.27 10.40 -15.39
C LEU A 243 -1.96 9.87 -14.12
N ASN A 244 -1.37 10.08 -12.95
CA ASN A 244 -1.90 9.58 -11.69
C ASN A 244 -2.51 10.69 -10.84
N TYR A 245 -1.87 11.86 -10.77
CA TYR A 245 -2.21 12.89 -9.80
C TYR A 245 -2.93 14.08 -10.42
N HIS A 246 -3.87 14.66 -9.68
CA HIS A 246 -4.42 15.97 -10.03
C HIS A 246 -3.28 16.98 -10.22
N PRO A 247 -3.28 17.81 -11.28
CA PRO A 247 -2.12 18.65 -11.64
C PRO A 247 -1.62 19.57 -10.50
N ARG A 248 -2.54 20.14 -9.72
CA ARG A 248 -2.19 21.00 -8.57
C ARG A 248 -1.60 20.20 -7.41
N CYS A 249 -2.06 18.98 -7.17
CA CYS A 249 -1.47 18.09 -6.17
C CYS A 249 -0.05 17.70 -6.58
N LEU A 250 0.14 17.25 -7.83
CA LEU A 250 1.46 16.89 -8.34
C LEU A 250 2.46 18.04 -8.23
N LYS A 251 2.07 19.24 -8.67
CA LYS A 251 2.94 20.43 -8.62
C LYS A 251 3.34 20.80 -7.19
N ARG A 252 2.39 20.75 -6.24
CA ARG A 252 2.67 21.08 -4.84
C ARG A 252 3.50 19.99 -4.16
N TYR A 253 3.18 18.72 -4.40
CA TYR A 253 3.94 17.58 -3.88
C TYR A 253 5.39 17.60 -4.38
N ALA A 254 5.60 17.74 -5.69
CA ALA A 254 6.94 17.80 -6.29
C ALA A 254 7.76 18.98 -5.75
N ARG A 255 7.11 20.13 -5.48
CA ARG A 255 7.77 21.26 -4.82
C ARG A 255 8.24 20.89 -3.41
N LEU A 256 7.36 20.32 -2.58
CA LEU A 256 7.74 19.88 -1.24
C LEU A 256 8.89 18.88 -1.29
N MET A 257 8.79 17.84 -2.12
CA MET A 257 9.86 16.84 -2.21
C MET A 257 11.19 17.46 -2.65
N ARG A 258 11.18 18.36 -3.63
CA ARG A 258 12.39 19.08 -4.04
C ARG A 258 12.97 19.93 -2.90
N ASP A 259 12.13 20.72 -2.23
CA ASP A 259 12.56 21.67 -1.20
C ASP A 259 13.11 20.93 0.03
N TRP A 260 12.58 19.75 0.35
CA TRP A 260 12.94 18.95 1.54
C TRP A 260 13.94 17.81 1.29
N SER A 261 14.29 17.52 0.03
CA SER A 261 15.38 16.59 -0.31
C SER A 261 16.73 17.31 -0.46
N GLY A 262 16.74 18.64 -0.60
CA GLY A 262 17.94 19.48 -0.61
C GLY A 262 18.51 19.71 0.79
N TYR A 263 19.64 20.44 0.90
CA TYR A 263 20.28 20.69 2.21
C TYR A 263 19.51 21.73 3.05
N PRO A 264 19.28 21.48 4.36
CA PRO A 264 19.50 20.21 5.07
C PRO A 264 18.47 19.16 4.66
N THR A 265 18.95 17.95 4.31
CA THR A 265 18.08 16.89 3.77
C THR A 265 17.21 16.30 4.86
N VAL A 266 15.90 16.41 4.70
CA VAL A 266 14.91 15.75 5.55
C VAL A 266 14.37 14.51 4.85
N VAL A 267 14.01 14.61 3.56
CA VAL A 267 13.48 13.48 2.80
C VAL A 267 14.63 12.71 2.15
N LEU A 268 14.85 11.47 2.57
CA LEU A 268 15.92 10.59 2.05
C LEU A 268 15.53 9.84 0.79
N GLY A 269 14.24 9.58 0.62
CA GLY A 269 13.72 8.79 -0.48
C GLY A 269 12.21 8.65 -0.43
N GLN A 270 11.65 8.17 -1.54
CA GLN A 270 10.22 7.98 -1.70
C GLN A 270 9.95 6.57 -2.23
N MET A 271 8.91 5.90 -1.72
CA MET A 271 8.55 4.53 -2.12
C MET A 271 7.06 4.43 -2.41
N PHE A 272 6.72 3.83 -3.55
CA PHE A 272 5.36 3.68 -4.04
C PHE A 272 5.13 2.30 -4.65
N GLY A 273 3.87 1.94 -4.88
CA GLY A 273 3.44 0.68 -5.50
C GLY A 273 2.58 0.93 -6.75
N HIS A 274 1.43 0.26 -6.83
CA HIS A 274 0.35 0.45 -7.80
C HIS A 274 0.64 -0.02 -9.22
N SER A 275 1.78 0.35 -9.79
CA SER A 275 2.07 0.07 -11.21
C SER A 275 2.40 -1.40 -11.48
N ASN A 276 2.67 -2.21 -10.44
CA ASN A 276 3.03 -3.63 -10.56
C ASN A 276 4.22 -3.89 -11.50
N VAL A 277 5.12 -2.91 -11.62
CA VAL A 277 6.35 -2.97 -12.42
C VAL A 277 7.50 -2.28 -11.69
N ASP A 278 8.71 -2.77 -11.88
CA ASP A 278 9.93 -2.16 -11.37
C ASP A 278 10.29 -0.93 -12.22
N HIS A 279 10.20 0.26 -11.62
CA HIS A 279 10.49 1.54 -12.28
C HIS A 279 10.79 2.64 -11.25
N PHE A 280 11.42 3.71 -11.73
CA PHE A 280 11.68 4.94 -10.99
C PHE A 280 11.23 6.15 -11.83
N PHE A 281 10.93 7.26 -11.15
CA PHE A 281 10.49 8.53 -11.77
C PHE A 281 11.58 9.60 -11.69
#